data_AF-A0A9E3ET73-F1
#
_entry.id   AF-A0A9E3ET73-F1
#
_cell.length_a   1.000
_cell.length_b   1.000
_cell.length_c   1.000
_cell.angle_alpha   90.00
_cell.angle_beta   90.00
_cell.angle_gamma   90.00
#
_symmetry.space_group_name_H-M   'P 1'
#
loop_
_entity.id
_entity.type
_entity.pdbx_description
1 polymer ?
#
loop_
_entity_poly.entity_id
_entity_poly.type
_entity_poly.pdbx_seq_one_letter_code
_entity_poly.pdbx_strand_id
1 'polypeptide(L)'
;MTRTHDDTWDITESVGATALGVAMARAVESDCECPLFTDRFAKLFIEAAIDHGWEPPALPERQQIFKGYAAVRTKWFDEYFIAAGANGIDQAVILAAGLDARAWRLPWVHG
;
A
#
# COMPACT_ATOMS: atom_id res chain seq x y z
N MET A 1 25.38 7.81 5.52
CA MET A 1 25.18 9.16 4.97
C MET A 1 23.87 9.68 5.57
N THR A 2 23.90 10.78 6.31
CA THR A 2 22.72 11.33 7.00
C THR A 2 21.86 12.06 5.97
N ARG A 3 20.57 11.72 5.88
CA ARG A 3 19.64 12.32 4.92
C ARG A 3 19.34 13.77 5.24
N THR A 4 19.04 14.57 4.22
CA THR A 4 18.69 15.99 4.35
C THR A 4 17.27 16.27 3.88
N HIS A 5 16.74 17.45 4.23
CA HIS A 5 15.36 17.86 3.93
C HIS A 5 15.10 18.02 2.42
N ASP A 6 16.15 18.30 1.63
CA ASP A 6 16.09 18.53 0.18
C ASP A 6 16.37 17.27 -0.65
N ASP A 7 16.35 16.08 -0.05
CA ASP A 7 16.52 14.84 -0.80
C ASP A 7 15.34 14.67 -1.77
N THR A 8 15.59 14.87 -3.07
CA THR A 8 14.65 14.58 -4.16
C THR A 8 14.74 13.12 -4.56
N TRP A 9 13.61 12.43 -4.69
CA TRP A 9 13.54 11.03 -5.15
C TRP A 9 12.35 10.86 -6.09
N ASP A 10 12.57 10.12 -7.15
CA ASP A 10 11.51 9.67 -8.05
C ASP A 10 10.74 8.48 -7.43
N ILE A 11 9.52 8.22 -7.90
CA ILE A 11 8.68 7.10 -7.45
C ILE A 11 9.37 5.75 -7.69
N THR A 12 10.32 5.69 -8.60
CA THR A 12 11.10 4.48 -8.91
C THR A 12 12.32 4.30 -7.99
N GLU A 13 12.62 5.27 -7.11
CA GLU A 13 13.83 5.27 -6.29
C GLU A 13 13.54 5.20 -4.78
N SER A 14 14.46 4.61 -4.02
CA SER A 14 14.46 4.57 -2.54
C SER A 14 13.11 4.16 -1.91
N VAL A 15 12.42 5.11 -1.28
CA VAL A 15 11.11 4.89 -0.63
C VAL A 15 10.01 4.61 -1.65
N GLY A 16 10.10 5.20 -2.84
CA GLY A 16 9.17 4.98 -3.95
C GLY A 16 9.22 3.54 -4.45
N ALA A 17 10.42 3.00 -4.68
CA ALA A 17 10.62 1.59 -5.07
C ALA A 17 9.97 0.62 -4.07
N THR A 18 10.14 0.91 -2.77
CA THR A 18 9.53 0.09 -1.70
C THR A 18 8.01 0.23 -1.70
N ALA A 19 7.48 1.44 -1.90
CA ALA A 19 6.04 1.70 -1.96
C ALA A 19 5.39 0.95 -3.15
N LEU A 20 6.01 0.96 -4.33
CA LEU A 20 5.57 0.21 -5.50
C LEU A 20 5.60 -1.30 -5.27
N GLY A 21 6.67 -1.82 -4.65
CA GLY A 21 6.75 -3.25 -4.29
C GLY A 21 5.62 -3.70 -3.36
N VAL A 22 5.28 -2.88 -2.35
CA VAL A 22 4.14 -3.16 -1.47
C VAL A 22 2.81 -3.02 -2.21
N ALA A 23 2.63 -1.98 -3.04
CA ALA A 23 1.41 -1.80 -3.82
C ALA A 23 1.16 -2.99 -4.75
N MET A 24 2.21 -3.50 -5.40
CA MET A 24 2.13 -4.70 -6.23
C MET A 24 1.71 -5.94 -5.43
N ALA A 25 2.23 -6.11 -4.21
CA ALA A 25 1.79 -7.21 -3.34
C ALA A 25 0.30 -7.10 -2.95
N ARG A 26 -0.20 -5.88 -2.71
CA ARG A 26 -1.63 -5.64 -2.43
C ARG A 26 -2.52 -5.86 -3.66
N ALA A 27 -2.04 -5.52 -4.85
CA ALA A 27 -2.73 -5.81 -6.11
C ALA A 27 -2.86 -7.32 -6.32
N VAL A 28 -1.77 -8.08 -6.12
CA VAL A 28 -1.80 -9.55 -6.19
C VAL A 28 -2.78 -10.15 -5.18
N GLU A 29 -2.75 -9.70 -3.93
CA GLU A 29 -3.69 -10.17 -2.91
C GLU A 29 -5.15 -9.90 -3.29
N SER A 30 -5.44 -8.73 -3.90
CA SER A 30 -6.80 -8.37 -4.32
C SER A 30 -7.34 -9.25 -5.45
N ASP A 31 -6.46 -9.86 -6.25
CA ASP A 31 -6.79 -10.76 -7.35
C ASP A 31 -6.82 -12.25 -6.93
N CYS A 32 -6.51 -12.58 -5.66
CA CYS A 32 -6.63 -13.93 -5.12
C CYS A 32 -8.09 -14.41 -5.07
N GLU A 33 -8.30 -15.74 -5.11
CA GLU A 33 -9.65 -16.35 -5.04
C GLU A 33 -10.38 -16.03 -3.73
N CYS A 34 -9.64 -16.01 -2.62
CA CYS A 34 -10.14 -15.67 -1.28
C CYS A 34 -9.26 -14.58 -0.66
N PRO A 35 -9.42 -13.31 -1.08
CA PRO A 35 -8.53 -12.24 -0.69
C PRO A 35 -8.82 -11.78 0.75
N LEU A 36 -7.78 -11.48 1.53
CA LEU A 36 -7.89 -10.98 2.90
C LEU A 36 -8.48 -9.57 2.98
N PHE A 37 -8.31 -8.78 1.92
CA PHE A 37 -8.86 -7.44 1.71
C PHE A 37 -8.86 -7.13 0.21
N THR A 38 -9.53 -6.04 -0.19
CA THR A 38 -9.49 -5.56 -1.58
C THR A 38 -8.95 -4.12 -1.62
N ASP A 39 -7.91 -3.89 -2.42
CA ASP A 39 -7.35 -2.57 -2.69
C ASP A 39 -7.36 -2.30 -4.21
N ARG A 40 -8.48 -1.76 -4.70
CA ARG A 40 -8.65 -1.44 -6.13
C ARG A 40 -7.65 -0.39 -6.65
N PHE A 41 -7.14 0.47 -5.76
CA PHE A 41 -6.22 1.54 -6.14
C PHE A 41 -4.78 1.03 -6.30
N ALA A 42 -4.41 -0.06 -5.64
CA ALA A 42 -3.10 -0.68 -5.79
C ALA A 42 -2.78 -0.97 -7.26
N LYS A 43 -3.74 -1.54 -8.01
CA LYS A 43 -3.58 -1.81 -9.44
C LYS A 43 -3.41 -0.53 -10.27
N LEU A 44 -4.20 0.51 -10.00
CA LEU A 44 -4.11 1.80 -10.68
C LEU A 44 -2.73 2.45 -10.48
N PHE A 45 -2.13 2.32 -9.29
CA PHE A 45 -0.78 2.83 -9.05
C PHE A 45 0.28 2.08 -9.87
N ILE A 46 0.13 0.76 -10.01
CA ILE A 46 1.04 -0.06 -10.81
C ILE A 46 0.92 0.29 -12.30
N GLU A 47 -0.30 0.41 -12.81
CA GLU A 47 -0.57 0.82 -14.20
C GLU A 47 0.03 2.19 -14.48
N ALA A 48 -0.24 3.18 -13.61
CA ALA A 48 0.32 4.52 -13.76
C ALA A 48 1.85 4.53 -13.70
N ALA A 49 2.48 3.72 -12.83
CA ALA A 49 3.93 3.63 -12.77
C ALA A 49 4.53 3.04 -14.05
N ILE A 50 3.92 1.98 -14.60
CA ILE A 50 4.33 1.38 -15.87
C ILE A 50 4.22 2.38 -17.01
N ASP A 51 3.12 3.15 -17.07
CA ASP A 51 2.93 4.21 -18.07
C ASP A 51 4.02 5.30 -18.00
N HIS A 52 4.64 5.48 -16.84
CA HIS A 52 5.76 6.40 -16.61
C HIS A 52 7.14 5.73 -16.75
N GLY A 53 7.21 4.53 -17.33
CA GLY A 53 8.46 3.84 -17.64
C GLY A 53 9.01 2.99 -16.49
N TRP A 54 8.24 2.73 -15.44
CA TRP A 54 8.65 1.77 -14.41
C TRP A 54 8.57 0.34 -14.93
N GLU A 55 9.68 -0.40 -14.83
CA GLU A 55 9.73 -1.82 -15.16
C GLU A 55 9.58 -2.66 -13.87
N PRO A 56 8.46 -3.37 -13.67
CA PRO A 56 8.26 -4.17 -12.47
C PRO A 56 9.28 -5.32 -12.44
N PRO A 57 9.98 -5.54 -11.32
CA PRO A 57 10.92 -6.65 -11.22
C PRO A 57 10.19 -7.99 -11.33
N ALA A 58 10.79 -8.95 -12.05
CA ALA A 58 10.30 -10.32 -12.10
C ALA A 58 10.17 -10.89 -10.68
N LEU A 59 9.05 -11.57 -10.39
CA LEU A 59 8.65 -11.98 -9.05
C LEU A 59 9.32 -13.31 -8.63
N PRO A 60 10.39 -13.33 -7.81
CA PRO A 60 11.05 -14.58 -7.41
C PRO A 60 10.34 -15.25 -6.23
N GLU A 61 10.63 -16.52 -5.98
CA GLU A 61 10.00 -17.36 -4.94
C GLU A 61 10.02 -16.76 -3.51
N ARG A 62 11.12 -16.07 -3.12
CA ARG A 62 11.23 -15.34 -1.84
C ARG A 62 10.14 -14.27 -1.62
N GLN A 63 9.42 -13.87 -2.67
CA GLN A 63 8.31 -12.94 -2.55
C GLN A 63 7.03 -13.54 -1.98
N GLN A 64 6.87 -14.86 -1.88
CA GLN A 64 5.64 -15.41 -1.28
C GLN A 64 5.52 -15.02 0.19
N ILE A 65 6.63 -15.05 0.94
CA ILE A 65 6.69 -14.57 2.33
C ILE A 65 6.38 -13.07 2.38
N PHE A 66 6.95 -12.28 1.46
CA PHE A 66 6.71 -10.84 1.40
C PHE A 66 5.25 -10.50 1.08
N LYS A 67 4.63 -11.20 0.12
CA LYS A 67 3.22 -11.05 -0.24
C LYS A 67 2.31 -11.40 0.93
N GLY A 68 2.53 -12.55 1.56
CA GLY A 68 1.80 -12.95 2.76
C GLY A 68 1.94 -11.95 3.90
N TYR A 69 3.15 -11.44 4.14
CA TYR A 69 3.38 -10.38 5.12
C TYR A 69 2.64 -9.09 4.76
N ALA A 70 2.75 -8.62 3.52
CA ALA A 70 2.08 -7.41 3.06
C ALA A 70 0.55 -7.56 3.16
N ALA A 71 0.02 -8.77 2.89
CA ALA A 71 -1.39 -9.05 2.96
C ALA A 71 -1.91 -9.00 4.40
N VAL A 72 -1.31 -9.78 5.30
CA VAL A 72 -1.67 -9.80 6.74
C VAL A 72 -1.47 -8.43 7.38
N ARG A 73 -0.36 -7.74 7.07
CA ARG A 73 -0.10 -6.37 7.55
C ARG A 73 -1.21 -5.42 7.10
N THR A 74 -1.64 -5.50 5.85
CA THR A 74 -2.69 -4.61 5.33
C THR A 74 -4.01 -4.87 6.04
N LYS A 75 -4.45 -6.13 6.12
CA LYS A 75 -5.65 -6.53 6.85
C LYS A 75 -5.66 -6.03 8.29
N TRP A 76 -4.54 -6.23 9.00
CA TRP A 76 -4.44 -5.83 10.42
C TRP A 76 -4.66 -4.32 10.61
N PHE A 77 -3.98 -3.49 9.82
CA PHE A 77 -4.14 -2.04 9.92
C PHE A 77 -5.51 -1.55 9.43
N ASP A 78 -6.13 -2.24 8.47
CA ASP A 78 -7.50 -1.93 8.04
C ASP A 78 -8.50 -2.17 9.15
N GLU A 79 -8.43 -3.34 9.78
CA GLU A 79 -9.28 -3.69 10.92
C GLU A 79 -9.05 -2.74 12.09
N TYR A 80 -7.80 -2.35 12.35
CA TYR A 80 -7.48 -1.34 13.36
C TYR A 80 -8.20 -0.01 13.10
N PHE A 81 -8.11 0.55 11.89
CA PHE A 81 -8.75 1.83 11.57
C PHE A 81 -10.27 1.72 11.56
N ILE A 82 -10.84 0.63 11.03
CA ILE A 82 -12.28 0.39 11.04
C ILE A 82 -12.80 0.30 12.48
N ALA A 83 -12.12 -0.47 13.33
CA ALA A 83 -12.51 -0.61 14.73
C ALA A 83 -12.36 0.70 15.50
N ALA A 84 -11.28 1.46 15.26
CA ALA A 84 -11.09 2.79 15.84
C ALA A 84 -12.27 3.72 15.49
N GLY A 85 -12.63 3.81 14.22
CA GLY A 85 -13.78 4.59 13.75
C GLY A 85 -15.10 4.16 14.38
N ALA A 86 -15.36 2.85 14.44
CA ALA A 86 -16.55 2.29 15.07
C ALA A 86 -16.64 2.59 16.59
N ASN A 87 -15.52 2.89 17.24
CA ASN A 87 -15.45 3.27 18.66
C ASN A 87 -15.34 4.79 18.87
N GLY A 88 -15.66 5.59 17.86
CA GLY A 88 -15.80 7.04 17.97
C GLY A 88 -14.52 7.84 17.77
N ILE A 89 -13.43 7.23 17.28
CA ILE A 89 -12.25 7.99 16.82
C ILE A 89 -12.57 8.56 15.44
N ASP A 90 -12.55 9.89 15.32
CA ASP A 90 -12.87 10.64 14.10
C ASP A 90 -11.64 11.26 13.42
N GLN A 91 -10.47 11.22 14.06
CA GLN A 91 -9.21 11.72 13.51
C GLN A 91 -8.16 10.60 13.36
N ALA A 92 -7.64 10.43 12.15
CA ALA A 92 -6.59 9.47 11.82
C ALA A 92 -5.43 10.14 11.07
N VAL A 93 -4.20 9.70 11.35
CA VAL A 93 -2.98 10.16 10.66
C VAL A 93 -2.19 8.94 10.19
N ILE A 94 -1.90 8.87 8.89
CA ILE A 94 -1.06 7.82 8.29
C ILE A 94 0.31 8.44 8.00
N LEU A 95 1.30 8.10 8.83
CA LEU A 95 2.67 8.57 8.65
C LEU A 95 3.34 7.81 7.51
N ALA A 96 4.08 8.54 6.67
CA ALA A 96 4.72 8.00 5.47
C ALA A 96 3.75 7.19 4.58
N ALA A 97 2.58 7.79 4.30
CA ALA A 97 1.48 7.11 3.62
C ALA A 97 1.87 6.50 2.27
N GLY A 98 2.80 7.13 1.52
CA GLY A 98 3.24 6.60 0.22
C GLY A 98 2.03 6.31 -0.69
N LEU A 99 1.92 5.05 -1.14
CA LEU A 99 0.81 4.57 -1.96
C LEU A 99 -0.32 3.90 -1.13
N ASP A 100 -0.52 4.32 0.12
CA ASP A 100 -1.62 3.85 0.95
C ASP A 100 -2.95 4.50 0.52
N ALA A 101 -3.92 3.66 0.14
CA ALA A 101 -5.23 4.08 -0.33
C ALA A 101 -6.33 3.99 0.74
N ARG A 102 -6.01 3.80 2.03
CA ARG A 102 -7.01 3.68 3.12
C ARG A 102 -7.99 4.85 3.18
N ALA A 103 -7.52 6.07 2.97
CA ALA A 103 -8.37 7.26 2.89
C ALA A 103 -9.47 7.14 1.81
N TRP A 104 -9.23 6.35 0.76
CA TRP A 104 -10.12 6.19 -0.39
C TRP A 104 -10.94 4.90 -0.37
N ARG A 105 -10.52 3.87 0.38
CA ARG A 105 -11.15 2.54 0.34
C ARG A 105 -11.78 2.07 1.64
N LEU A 106 -11.42 2.65 2.79
CA LEU A 106 -12.03 2.28 4.07
C LEU A 106 -13.35 3.04 4.28
N PRO A 107 -14.32 2.44 5.01
CA PRO A 107 -15.63 3.05 5.28
C PRO A 107 -15.51 4.04 6.44
N TRP A 108 -14.87 5.18 6.20
CA TRP A 108 -14.81 6.26 7.19
C TRP A 108 -16.22 6.75 7.51
N VAL A 109 -16.53 6.90 8.81
CA VAL A 109 -17.76 7.57 9.22
C VAL A 109 -17.69 9.02 8.75
N HIS A 110 -18.56 9.40 7.82
CA HIS A 110 -18.76 10.80 7.52
C HIS A 110 -19.44 11.42 8.74
N GLY A 111 -18.85 12.50 9.26
CA GLY A 111 -19.54 13.37 10.21
C GLY A 111 -20.81 13.94 9.61
#